data_AF-A0A3Q2DHN9-F1
#
_entry.id   AF-A0A3Q2DHN9-F1
#
_cell.length_a   1.000
_cell.length_b   1.000
_cell.length_c   1.000
_cell.angle_alpha   90.00
_cell.angle_beta   90.00
_cell.angle_gamma   90.00
#
_symmetry.space_group_name_H-M   'P 1'
#
loop_
_entity.id
_entity.type
_entity.pdbx_description
1 polymer ?
#
loop_
_entity_poly.entity_id
_entity_poly.type
_entity_poly.pdbx_seq_one_letter_code
_entity_poly.pdbx_strand_id
1 'polypeptide(L)'
;MSISNPRQVFSNPSIPFAGTILGGLLPGEMVLMQGSVPTGAERFQIDFTCGSSVKPRADVAFHFNPRLKKSRVVCNTLEKERWGREEILYKMPLKVGAAFELIILVLKDMYKVAVNGAHLLEYKHRVDLDRVDTICISGDVSVQAVAILPADSAPISPSASNTSLTSSASEAIVSSSGDLKVPFRSRLDKGLKAGRSIVIKGQTNQNAHSFCINLRDVSGSNIVLHLNPRVKKGVFVRNSFLSECWGPEETNLGSFPFAAGEYFEMIVLCNQQHFKVAVNGLHQFDYKHRVQDLSSIGHLEIQGDVSLLDVRTLGDPLKRLTA
;
A
#
# COMPACT_ATOMS: atom_id res chain seq x y z
N MET A 1 -15.41 8.40 21.14
CA MET A 1 -14.73 8.94 19.95
C MET A 1 -15.37 8.30 18.74
N SER A 2 -15.81 9.09 17.77
CA SER A 2 -16.29 8.56 16.48
C SER A 2 -15.16 7.74 15.89
N ILE A 3 -15.41 6.47 15.55
CA ILE A 3 -14.41 5.64 14.88
C ILE A 3 -14.41 6.11 13.44
N SER A 4 -13.44 6.94 13.06
CA SER A 4 -13.19 7.23 11.65
C SER A 4 -12.82 5.93 10.95
N ASN A 5 -13.46 5.69 9.81
CA ASN A 5 -13.24 4.46 9.07
C ASN A 5 -11.88 4.52 8.37
N PRO A 6 -11.03 3.48 8.51
CA PRO A 6 -9.75 3.48 7.85
C PRO A 6 -9.92 3.47 6.34
N ARG A 7 -9.25 4.40 5.65
CA ARG A 7 -9.21 4.41 4.18
C ARG A 7 -8.28 3.35 3.62
N GLN A 8 -7.40 2.78 4.44
CA GLN A 8 -6.52 1.69 4.05
C GLN A 8 -6.15 0.84 5.26
N VAL A 9 -6.14 -0.48 5.10
CA VAL A 9 -5.77 -1.43 6.16
C VAL A 9 -4.85 -2.51 5.60
N PHE A 10 -3.81 -2.83 6.37
CA PHE A 10 -2.96 -4.00 6.20
C PHE A 10 -3.20 -4.94 7.40
N SER A 11 -3.79 -6.10 7.14
CA SER A 11 -4.10 -7.09 8.18
C SER A 11 -3.04 -8.20 8.22
N ASN A 12 -2.55 -8.50 9.43
CA ASN A 12 -1.55 -9.52 9.72
C ASN A 12 -0.35 -9.52 8.76
N PRO A 13 0.32 -8.37 8.51
CA PRO A 13 1.45 -8.34 7.61
C PRO A 13 2.63 -9.17 8.14
N SER A 14 3.24 -9.96 7.27
CA SER A 14 4.51 -10.63 7.56
C SER A 14 5.64 -9.61 7.72
N ILE A 15 6.52 -9.81 8.69
CA ILE A 15 7.67 -8.93 8.95
C ILE A 15 8.96 -9.58 8.39
N PRO A 16 9.78 -8.86 7.59
CA PRO A 16 9.66 -7.45 7.24
C PRO A 16 8.50 -7.16 6.29
N PHE A 17 7.87 -6.00 6.48
CA PHE A 17 6.73 -5.52 5.71
C PHE A 17 7.09 -4.22 4.98
N ALA A 18 6.68 -4.12 3.72
CA ALA A 18 6.57 -2.87 2.99
C ALA A 18 5.17 -2.79 2.40
N GLY A 19 4.49 -1.67 2.62
CA GLY A 19 3.16 -1.40 2.10
C GLY A 19 3.04 0.01 1.58
N THR A 20 2.63 0.14 0.32
CA THR A 20 2.30 1.44 -0.29
C THR A 20 1.08 2.06 0.39
N ILE A 21 1.19 3.31 0.83
CA ILE A 21 0.13 4.17 1.32
C ILE A 21 -0.52 4.84 0.09
N LEU A 22 -1.74 4.42 -0.26
CA LEU A 22 -2.43 4.87 -1.46
C LEU A 22 -2.71 6.37 -1.41
N GLY A 23 -2.14 7.14 -2.34
CA GLY A 23 -2.29 8.60 -2.35
C GLY A 23 -1.37 9.34 -1.36
N GLY A 24 -0.39 8.65 -0.76
CA GLY A 24 0.54 9.23 0.21
C GLY A 24 -0.10 9.48 1.58
N LEU A 25 0.68 10.04 2.51
CA LEU A 25 0.16 10.55 3.79
C LEU A 25 -0.33 11.98 3.64
N LEU A 26 -1.50 12.29 4.22
CA LEU A 26 -2.06 13.64 4.21
C LEU A 26 -2.07 14.25 5.62
N PRO A 27 -1.95 15.59 5.73
CA PRO A 27 -2.13 16.28 7.01
C PRO A 27 -3.51 15.98 7.63
N GLY A 28 -3.52 15.70 8.93
CA GLY A 28 -4.68 15.33 9.73
C GLY A 28 -4.93 13.82 9.81
N GLU A 29 -4.29 13.01 8.97
CA GLU A 29 -4.45 11.55 9.01
C GLU A 29 -3.74 10.91 10.20
N MET A 30 -4.22 9.74 10.62
CA MET A 30 -3.55 8.93 11.63
C MET A 30 -3.13 7.59 11.04
N VAL A 31 -1.93 7.14 11.38
CA VAL A 31 -1.50 5.76 11.19
C VAL A 31 -1.66 5.04 12.51
N LEU A 32 -2.66 4.17 12.59
CA LEU A 32 -2.90 3.27 13.72
C LEU A 32 -2.20 1.95 13.45
N MET A 33 -1.45 1.44 14.42
CA MET A 33 -0.83 0.13 14.38
C MET A 33 -1.11 -0.63 15.66
N GLN A 34 -1.63 -1.85 15.51
CA GLN A 34 -1.81 -2.80 16.59
C GLN A 34 -0.80 -3.92 16.43
N GLY A 35 -0.02 -4.14 17.49
CA GLY A 35 1.14 -5.00 17.49
C GLY A 35 1.33 -5.71 18.82
N SER A 36 2.31 -6.60 18.87
CA SER A 36 2.90 -7.09 20.10
C SER A 36 4.41 -7.19 19.97
N VAL A 37 5.10 -6.97 21.08
CA VAL A 37 6.55 -7.15 21.17
C VAL A 37 6.85 -8.60 21.56
N PRO A 38 7.51 -9.41 20.71
CA PRO A 38 7.87 -10.78 21.04
C PRO A 38 8.83 -10.88 22.23
N THR A 39 8.82 -12.02 22.92
CA THR A 39 9.84 -12.34 23.93
C THR A 39 11.24 -12.32 23.30
N GLY A 40 12.20 -11.68 23.98
CA GLY A 40 13.58 -11.58 23.49
C GLY A 40 13.82 -10.42 22.50
N ALA A 41 12.81 -9.61 22.18
CA ALA A 41 12.94 -8.48 21.27
C ALA A 41 13.99 -7.45 21.74
N GLU A 42 14.93 -7.10 20.87
CA GLU A 42 15.94 -6.08 21.13
C GLU A 42 15.52 -4.72 20.55
N ARG A 43 15.02 -4.72 19.31
CA ARG A 43 14.55 -3.52 18.62
C ARG A 43 13.64 -3.86 17.44
N PHE A 44 12.77 -2.92 17.10
CA PHE A 44 12.08 -2.90 15.81
C PHE A 44 12.00 -1.48 15.29
N GLN A 45 11.60 -1.31 14.04
CA GLN A 45 11.46 0.00 13.41
C GLN A 45 10.21 0.09 12.55
N ILE A 46 9.68 1.29 12.48
CA ILE A 46 8.61 1.70 11.58
C ILE A 46 9.14 2.91 10.83
N ASP A 47 9.25 2.77 9.52
CA ASP A 47 9.84 3.76 8.63
C ASP A 47 8.76 4.25 7.67
N PHE A 48 8.50 5.55 7.65
CA PHE A 48 7.78 6.20 6.57
C PHE A 48 8.77 6.62 5.49
N THR A 49 8.64 6.05 4.29
CA THR A 49 9.62 6.13 3.22
C THR A 49 9.07 6.75 1.95
N CYS A 50 9.97 7.30 1.13
CA CYS A 50 9.67 7.81 -0.20
C CYS A 50 9.95 6.69 -1.23
N GLY A 51 8.97 5.81 -1.39
CA GLY A 51 9.10 4.53 -2.11
C GLY A 51 9.70 3.41 -1.26
N SER A 52 9.95 2.26 -1.90
CA SER A 52 10.54 1.06 -1.27
C SER A 52 11.77 0.53 -2.01
N SER A 53 12.46 1.38 -2.79
CA SER A 53 13.74 1.02 -3.41
C SER A 53 14.74 0.55 -2.35
N VAL A 54 15.41 -0.57 -2.62
CA VAL A 54 16.49 -1.12 -1.77
C VAL A 54 17.87 -0.69 -2.24
N LYS A 55 18.00 -0.25 -3.51
CA LYS A 55 19.26 0.20 -4.10
C LYS A 55 19.01 1.22 -5.24
N PRO A 56 19.33 2.51 -5.04
CA PRO A 56 19.68 3.11 -3.74
C PRO A 56 18.53 2.93 -2.75
N ARG A 57 18.85 2.82 -1.47
CA ARG A 57 17.85 2.73 -0.41
C ARG A 57 16.97 3.98 -0.45
N ALA A 58 15.65 3.76 -0.43
CA ALA A 58 14.67 4.82 -0.39
C ALA A 58 14.90 5.75 0.82
N ASP A 59 14.66 7.05 0.61
CA ASP A 59 14.70 8.04 1.68
C ASP A 59 13.66 7.67 2.76
N VAL A 60 14.06 7.82 4.03
CA VAL A 60 13.20 7.57 5.19
C VAL A 60 12.86 8.93 5.78
N ALA A 61 11.64 9.41 5.52
CA ALA A 61 11.17 10.70 6.03
C ALA A 61 11.05 10.69 7.56
N PHE A 62 10.55 9.57 8.12
CA PHE A 62 10.46 9.36 9.56
C PHE A 62 10.81 7.92 9.92
N HIS A 63 11.94 7.75 10.60
CA HIS A 63 12.39 6.49 11.19
C HIS A 63 11.99 6.48 12.66
N PHE A 64 11.08 5.61 13.08
CA PHE A 64 10.71 5.40 14.48
C PHE A 64 11.28 4.06 14.96
N ASN A 65 12.29 4.10 15.82
CA ASN A 65 13.03 2.90 16.25
C ASN A 65 13.08 2.71 17.77
N PRO A 66 12.08 2.02 18.35
CA PRO A 66 12.17 1.51 19.70
C PRO A 66 13.34 0.53 19.86
N ARG A 67 14.26 0.85 20.76
CA ARG A 67 15.39 -0.01 21.16
C ARG A 67 15.16 -0.47 22.60
N LEU A 68 14.47 -1.59 22.75
CA LEU A 68 13.93 -2.09 24.02
C LEU A 68 15.05 -2.42 25.01
N LYS A 69 16.09 -3.13 24.55
CA LYS A 69 17.27 -3.46 25.36
C LYS A 69 18.01 -2.23 25.89
N LYS A 70 17.99 -1.12 25.14
CA LYS A 70 18.61 0.15 25.52
C LYS A 70 17.63 1.16 26.14
N SER A 71 16.39 0.73 26.39
CA SER A 71 15.27 1.51 26.95
C SER A 71 15.14 2.93 26.36
N ARG A 72 15.21 3.04 25.04
CA ARG A 72 15.09 4.34 24.34
C ARG A 72 14.40 4.21 22.99
N VAL A 73 13.75 5.27 22.55
CA VAL A 73 13.26 5.39 21.18
C VAL A 73 14.19 6.33 20.42
N VAL A 74 14.61 5.93 19.23
CA VAL A 74 15.40 6.76 18.33
C VAL A 74 14.55 7.17 17.15
N CYS A 75 14.53 8.46 16.85
CA CYS A 75 13.91 9.03 15.66
C CYS A 75 14.97 9.64 14.74
N ASN A 76 14.85 9.45 13.43
CA ASN A 76 15.75 10.08 12.47
C ASN A 76 15.12 10.17 11.06
N THR A 77 15.86 10.77 10.14
CA THR A 77 15.57 10.84 8.71
C THR A 77 16.78 10.33 7.95
N LEU A 78 16.55 9.55 6.90
CA LEU A 78 17.57 9.11 5.95
C LEU A 78 17.33 9.83 4.62
N GLU A 79 18.30 10.57 4.12
CA GLU A 79 18.26 11.17 2.78
C GLU A 79 19.51 10.78 2.00
N LYS A 80 19.32 10.27 0.79
CA LYS A 80 20.42 9.82 -0.10
C LYS A 80 21.36 8.86 0.63
N GLU A 81 20.75 7.86 1.27
CA GLU A 81 21.43 6.80 2.04
C GLU A 81 22.27 7.28 3.24
N ARG A 82 22.07 8.54 3.70
CA ARG A 82 22.77 9.10 4.86
C ARG A 82 21.80 9.49 5.96
N TRP A 83 22.07 9.02 7.17
CA TRP A 83 21.29 9.38 8.35
C TRP A 83 21.59 10.82 8.77
N GLY A 84 20.54 11.55 9.11
CA GLY A 84 20.64 12.86 9.73
C GLY A 84 20.94 12.79 11.22
N ARG A 85 20.62 13.89 11.92
CA ARG A 85 20.78 13.99 13.39
C ARG A 85 19.72 13.14 14.11
N GLU A 86 20.17 12.20 14.94
CA GLU A 86 19.27 11.41 15.80
C GLU A 86 18.54 12.30 16.82
N GLU A 87 17.25 12.05 17.02
CA GLU A 87 16.47 12.51 18.16
C GLU A 87 16.19 11.31 19.06
N ILE A 88 16.72 11.34 20.29
CA ILE A 88 16.66 10.20 21.21
C ILE A 88 15.75 10.54 22.38
N LEU A 89 14.71 9.74 22.57
CA LEU A 89 13.86 9.79 23.74
C LEU A 89 14.21 8.65 24.70
N TYR A 90 14.65 9.00 25.92
CA TYR A 90 14.97 8.06 27.00
C TYR A 90 13.73 7.63 27.79
N LYS A 91 12.67 7.25 27.07
CA LYS A 91 11.41 6.71 27.61
C LYS A 91 10.98 5.54 26.74
N MET A 92 10.60 4.43 27.37
CA MET A 92 10.15 3.22 26.67
C MET A 92 8.77 2.78 27.18
N PRO A 93 7.69 3.13 26.46
CA PRO A 93 6.33 2.71 26.85
C PRO A 93 6.00 1.27 26.43
N LEU A 94 6.82 0.66 25.57
CA LEU A 94 6.62 -0.69 25.04
C LEU A 94 7.27 -1.72 25.98
N LYS A 95 6.62 -2.87 26.15
CA LYS A 95 7.09 -3.96 27.01
C LYS A 95 7.24 -5.25 26.22
N VAL A 96 8.35 -5.95 26.43
CA VAL A 96 8.60 -7.30 25.90
C VAL A 96 7.47 -8.24 26.36
N GLY A 97 6.92 -9.03 25.44
CA GLY A 97 5.82 -9.95 25.67
C GLY A 97 4.43 -9.30 25.73
N ALA A 98 4.31 -7.99 25.54
CA ALA A 98 3.04 -7.27 25.63
C ALA A 98 2.54 -6.79 24.26
N ALA A 99 1.21 -6.71 24.15
CA ALA A 99 0.54 -6.00 23.07
C ALA A 99 0.70 -4.49 23.22
N PHE A 100 0.60 -3.78 22.10
CA PHE A 100 0.59 -2.32 22.07
C PHE A 100 -0.33 -1.79 20.98
N GLU A 101 -0.80 -0.56 21.21
CA GLU A 101 -1.39 0.30 20.20
C GLU A 101 -0.47 1.50 19.98
N LEU A 102 -0.13 1.76 18.73
CA LEU A 102 0.66 2.90 18.29
C LEU A 102 -0.22 3.77 17.39
N ILE A 103 -0.25 5.07 17.66
CA ILE A 103 -0.91 6.06 16.82
C ILE A 103 0.13 7.10 16.40
N ILE A 104 0.26 7.31 15.09
CA ILE A 104 1.06 8.40 14.53
C ILE A 104 0.13 9.36 13.82
N LEU A 105 -0.12 10.52 14.42
CA LEU A 105 -0.86 11.62 13.81
C LEU A 105 0.07 12.41 12.89
N VAL A 106 -0.31 12.52 11.63
CA VAL A 106 0.40 13.29 10.61
C VAL A 106 -0.15 14.72 10.62
N LEU A 107 0.67 15.70 10.92
CA LEU A 107 0.33 17.12 10.82
C LEU A 107 1.06 17.74 9.64
N LYS A 108 0.75 19.01 9.34
CA LYS A 108 1.37 19.74 8.24
C LYS A 108 2.88 19.90 8.41
N ASP A 109 3.37 19.96 9.63
CA ASP A 109 4.76 20.30 9.97
C ASP A 109 5.48 19.23 10.81
N MET A 110 4.77 18.21 11.31
CA MET A 110 5.34 17.17 12.17
C MET A 110 4.52 15.89 12.20
N TYR A 111 5.11 14.84 12.75
CA TYR A 111 4.44 13.65 13.26
C TYR A 111 4.26 13.75 14.78
N LYS A 112 3.11 13.35 15.31
CA LYS A 112 2.90 13.14 16.75
C LYS A 112 2.65 11.67 17.03
N VAL A 113 3.37 11.11 17.98
CA VAL A 113 3.32 9.67 18.30
C VAL A 113 2.72 9.47 19.69
N ALA A 114 1.76 8.55 19.79
CA ALA A 114 1.20 8.06 21.04
C ALA A 114 1.29 6.53 21.09
N VAL A 115 1.54 5.99 22.28
CA VAL A 115 1.55 4.54 22.54
C VAL A 115 0.62 4.26 23.70
N ASN A 116 -0.31 3.31 23.51
CA ASN A 116 -1.29 2.89 24.51
C ASN A 116 -2.08 4.09 25.09
N GLY A 117 -2.57 4.97 24.22
CA GLY A 117 -3.34 6.17 24.59
C GLY A 117 -2.53 7.32 25.21
N ALA A 118 -1.22 7.15 25.44
CA ALA A 118 -0.37 8.18 26.02
C ALA A 118 0.56 8.80 24.97
N HIS A 119 0.63 10.13 24.95
CA HIS A 119 1.59 10.85 24.10
C HIS A 119 3.04 10.44 24.44
N LEU A 120 3.83 10.23 23.39
CA LEU A 120 5.21 9.78 23.48
C LEU A 120 6.20 10.85 23.00
N LEU A 121 6.06 11.29 21.74
CA LEU A 121 6.98 12.24 21.12
C LEU A 121 6.35 12.99 19.95
N GLU A 122 7.03 14.06 19.52
CA GLU A 122 6.78 14.80 18.29
C GLU A 122 8.05 14.78 17.43
N TYR A 123 7.90 14.73 16.11
CA TYR A 123 9.02 14.71 15.17
C TYR A 123 8.73 15.62 13.99
N LYS A 124 9.49 16.72 13.85
CA LYS A 124 9.28 17.68 12.76
C LYS A 124 9.64 17.08 11.41
N HIS A 125 8.86 17.40 10.38
CA HIS A 125 9.16 16.97 9.01
C HIS A 125 10.51 17.52 8.58
N ARG A 126 11.41 16.62 8.14
CA ARG A 126 12.69 16.97 7.51
C ARG A 126 12.69 16.72 6.00
N VAL A 127 11.73 15.94 5.54
CA VAL A 127 11.43 15.63 4.14
C VAL A 127 9.98 16.03 3.88
N ASP A 128 9.70 16.54 2.68
CA ASP A 128 8.35 16.93 2.28
C ASP A 128 7.38 15.75 2.39
N LEU A 129 6.26 15.97 3.08
CA LEU A 129 5.26 14.94 3.36
C LEU A 129 4.69 14.32 2.07
N ASP A 130 4.54 15.11 1.01
CA ASP A 130 4.00 14.67 -0.28
C ASP A 130 4.83 13.57 -0.96
N ARG A 131 6.09 13.39 -0.54
CA ARG A 131 6.97 12.32 -1.03
C ARG A 131 6.75 10.99 -0.33
N VAL A 132 6.04 10.98 0.81
CA VAL A 132 5.87 9.82 1.67
C VAL A 132 4.69 8.98 1.19
N ASP A 133 5.00 7.80 0.66
CA ASP A 133 4.02 6.91 0.02
C ASP A 133 4.12 5.46 0.50
N THR A 134 5.00 5.17 1.46
CA THR A 134 5.29 3.79 1.86
C THR A 134 5.51 3.72 3.37
N ILE A 135 4.94 2.68 3.99
CA ILE A 135 5.29 2.26 5.35
C ILE A 135 6.11 0.98 5.29
N CYS A 136 7.28 1.00 5.92
CA CYS A 136 8.17 -0.14 6.09
C CYS A 136 8.23 -0.52 7.57
N ILE A 137 8.13 -1.81 7.90
CA ILE A 137 8.19 -2.33 9.27
C ILE A 137 9.16 -3.50 9.32
N SER A 138 10.12 -3.47 10.24
CA SER A 138 11.14 -4.53 10.36
C SER A 138 11.68 -4.67 11.78
N GLY A 139 12.35 -5.79 12.07
CA GLY A 139 12.91 -6.11 13.38
C GLY A 139 11.91 -6.89 14.26
N ASP A 140 12.14 -6.88 15.56
CA ASP A 140 11.49 -7.77 16.52
C ASP A 140 10.08 -7.27 16.91
N VAL A 141 9.12 -7.45 16.01
CA VAL A 141 7.72 -7.05 16.23
C VAL A 141 6.76 -8.02 15.53
N SER A 142 5.63 -8.30 16.16
CA SER A 142 4.48 -8.94 15.52
C SER A 142 3.39 -7.89 15.31
N VAL A 143 2.76 -7.90 14.13
CA VAL A 143 1.83 -6.85 13.71
C VAL A 143 0.51 -7.49 13.32
N GLN A 144 -0.57 -7.13 14.03
CA GLN A 144 -1.91 -7.61 13.71
C GLN A 144 -2.59 -6.70 12.69
N ALA A 145 -2.41 -5.39 12.80
CA ALA A 145 -3.01 -4.44 11.87
C ALA A 145 -2.21 -3.15 11.76
N VAL A 146 -2.22 -2.57 10.56
CA VAL A 146 -1.86 -1.18 10.29
C VAL A 146 -3.02 -0.55 9.53
N ALA A 147 -3.48 0.61 9.97
CA ALA A 147 -4.62 1.30 9.39
C ALA A 147 -4.32 2.79 9.20
N ILE A 148 -4.70 3.33 8.04
CA ILE A 148 -4.63 4.76 7.75
C ILE A 148 -6.02 5.33 7.94
N LEU A 149 -6.18 6.17 8.94
CA LEU A 149 -7.42 6.85 9.31
C LEU A 149 -7.43 8.24 8.68
N PRO A 150 -8.50 8.63 7.98
CA PRO A 150 -8.63 9.99 7.44
C PRO A 150 -8.67 11.00 8.58
N ALA A 151 -8.36 12.27 8.25
CA ALA A 151 -8.62 13.38 9.16
C ALA A 151 -10.12 13.43 9.48
N ASP A 152 -10.50 13.38 10.76
CA ASP A 152 -11.88 13.65 11.16
C ASP A 152 -12.24 15.07 10.70
N SER A 153 -13.24 15.18 9.82
CA SER A 153 -13.90 16.45 9.59
C SER A 153 -14.47 16.90 10.94
N ALA A 154 -14.05 18.09 11.39
CA ALA A 154 -14.57 18.71 12.61
C ALA A 154 -16.12 18.67 12.65
N PRO A 155 -16.74 18.54 13.83
CA PRO A 155 -18.16 18.26 13.95
C PRO A 155 -19.00 19.45 13.48
N ILE A 156 -19.82 19.24 12.46
CA ILE A 156 -20.94 20.13 12.15
C ILE A 156 -22.16 19.59 12.91
N SER A 157 -22.82 20.48 13.65
CA SER A 157 -23.97 20.28 14.54
C SER A 157 -25.09 19.38 13.99
N PRO A 158 -25.91 18.77 14.88
CA PRO A 158 -26.88 17.77 14.49
C PRO A 158 -28.14 18.43 13.90
N SER A 159 -28.62 17.90 12.78
CA SER A 159 -30.04 17.96 12.45
C SER A 159 -30.49 16.60 11.95
N ALA A 160 -31.58 16.14 12.55
CA ALA A 160 -32.12 14.81 12.47
C ALA A 160 -32.76 14.52 11.11
N SER A 161 -32.75 13.26 10.69
CA SER A 161 -33.94 12.62 10.12
C SER A 161 -33.78 11.10 10.08
N ASN A 162 -34.80 10.43 10.61
CA ASN A 162 -35.02 8.99 10.61
C ASN A 162 -35.18 8.46 9.18
N THR A 163 -34.65 7.26 8.88
CA THR A 163 -35.45 6.21 8.21
C THR A 163 -34.83 4.82 8.34
N SER A 164 -35.66 3.92 8.88
CA SER A 164 -35.80 2.46 8.73
C SER A 164 -34.65 1.58 8.22
N LEU A 165 -34.35 0.60 9.07
CA LEU A 165 -33.70 -0.68 8.82
C LEU A 165 -34.30 -1.46 7.63
N THR A 166 -33.44 -1.94 6.75
CA THR A 166 -33.64 -3.22 6.04
C THR A 166 -32.31 -3.97 6.00
N SER A 167 -32.33 -5.16 6.59
CA SER A 167 -31.24 -6.11 6.70
C SER A 167 -30.80 -6.69 5.36
N SER A 168 -29.49 -6.71 5.08
CA SER A 168 -28.90 -7.76 4.23
C SER A 168 -27.38 -7.88 4.45
N ALA A 169 -27.02 -8.95 5.16
CA ALA A 169 -25.79 -9.75 5.12
C ALA A 169 -24.51 -9.15 4.49
N SER A 170 -23.53 -8.95 5.38
CA SER A 170 -22.10 -9.26 5.23
C SER A 170 -21.61 -9.76 3.86
N GLU A 171 -20.77 -8.95 3.20
CA GLU A 171 -19.81 -9.45 2.20
C GLU A 171 -18.38 -9.23 2.67
N ALA A 172 -17.89 -10.21 3.43
CA ALA A 172 -16.46 -10.49 3.46
C ALA A 172 -16.01 -10.83 2.03
N ILE A 173 -15.09 -10.05 1.45
CA ILE A 173 -14.44 -10.46 0.21
C ILE A 173 -13.15 -11.18 0.58
N VAL A 174 -13.25 -12.49 0.42
CA VAL A 174 -12.21 -13.52 0.39
C VAL A 174 -11.56 -13.48 -1.00
N SER A 175 -10.23 -13.48 -1.04
CA SER A 175 -9.49 -14.34 -1.96
C SER A 175 -8.14 -14.61 -1.31
N SER A 176 -8.03 -15.82 -0.77
CA SER A 176 -6.79 -16.45 -0.32
C SER A 176 -5.75 -16.44 -1.44
N SER A 177 -4.48 -16.30 -1.09
CA SER A 177 -3.35 -16.63 -1.97
C SER A 177 -3.57 -18.05 -2.52
N GLY A 178 -4.15 -18.14 -3.71
CA GLY A 178 -4.35 -19.40 -4.43
C GLY A 178 -3.03 -19.90 -5.00
N ASP A 179 -3.09 -20.87 -5.92
CA ASP A 179 -1.91 -21.29 -6.68
C ASP A 179 -1.34 -20.07 -7.44
N LEU A 180 -0.16 -19.63 -7.05
CA LEU A 180 0.53 -18.45 -7.60
C LEU A 180 1.43 -18.80 -8.79
N LYS A 181 1.32 -20.01 -9.36
CA LYS A 181 2.08 -20.40 -10.55
C LYS A 181 1.76 -19.50 -11.73
N VAL A 182 2.82 -19.16 -12.46
CA VAL A 182 2.75 -18.39 -13.70
C VAL A 182 2.77 -19.36 -14.89
N PRO A 183 1.85 -19.27 -15.87
CA PRO A 183 0.83 -18.22 -16.03
C PRO A 183 -0.27 -18.30 -14.97
N PHE A 184 -0.50 -17.17 -14.30
CA PHE A 184 -1.49 -17.03 -13.25
C PHE A 184 -2.77 -16.46 -13.86
N ARG A 185 -3.92 -17.01 -13.45
CA ARG A 185 -5.23 -16.47 -13.81
C ARG A 185 -6.16 -16.54 -12.60
N SER A 186 -6.85 -15.44 -12.32
CA SER A 186 -7.88 -15.37 -11.29
C SER A 186 -9.12 -14.67 -11.81
N ARG A 187 -10.27 -15.05 -11.25
CA ARG A 187 -11.55 -14.37 -11.47
C ARG A 187 -11.65 -13.16 -10.55
N LEU A 188 -12.16 -12.06 -11.10
CA LEU A 188 -12.50 -10.86 -10.36
C LEU A 188 -14.02 -10.82 -10.19
N ASP A 189 -14.51 -11.47 -9.14
CA ASP A 189 -15.95 -11.58 -8.91
C ASP A 189 -16.59 -10.19 -8.74
N LYS A 190 -17.65 -9.96 -9.54
CA LYS A 190 -18.37 -8.67 -9.69
C LYS A 190 -17.56 -7.55 -10.39
N GLY A 191 -16.50 -7.91 -11.08
CA GLY A 191 -15.66 -7.03 -11.87
C GLY A 191 -14.89 -5.97 -11.08
N LEU A 192 -14.42 -4.92 -11.75
CA LEU A 192 -13.82 -3.76 -11.07
C LEU A 192 -14.83 -2.61 -10.92
N LYS A 193 -14.58 -1.76 -9.94
CA LYS A 193 -15.31 -0.51 -9.72
C LYS A 193 -14.34 0.54 -9.21
N ALA A 194 -14.70 1.81 -9.36
CA ALA A 194 -13.93 2.90 -8.76
C ALA A 194 -13.70 2.64 -7.26
N GLY A 195 -12.47 2.85 -6.79
CA GLY A 195 -12.03 2.58 -5.42
C GLY A 195 -11.48 1.17 -5.19
N ARG A 196 -11.71 0.19 -6.09
CA ARG A 196 -11.05 -1.12 -5.98
C ARG A 196 -9.59 -1.04 -6.41
N SER A 197 -8.73 -1.79 -5.73
CA SER A 197 -7.31 -1.93 -6.08
C SER A 197 -6.94 -3.39 -6.26
N ILE A 198 -6.02 -3.66 -7.17
CA ILE A 198 -5.35 -4.95 -7.30
C ILE A 198 -3.91 -4.75 -6.84
N VAL A 199 -3.47 -5.58 -5.89
CA VAL A 199 -2.09 -5.58 -5.39
C VAL A 199 -1.42 -6.87 -5.85
N ILE A 200 -0.26 -6.73 -6.48
CA ILE A 200 0.54 -7.84 -7.01
C ILE A 200 1.93 -7.69 -6.41
N LYS A 201 2.35 -8.68 -5.63
CA LYS A 201 3.72 -8.81 -5.13
C LYS A 201 4.40 -9.93 -5.90
N GLY A 202 5.62 -9.69 -6.34
CA GLY A 202 6.38 -10.68 -7.07
C GLY A 202 7.87 -10.37 -7.07
N GLN A 203 8.61 -11.25 -7.73
CA GLN A 203 10.01 -11.08 -8.04
C GLN A 203 10.18 -11.36 -9.53
N THR A 204 10.85 -10.46 -10.26
CA THR A 204 11.21 -10.75 -11.65
C THR A 204 12.24 -11.87 -11.68
N ASN A 205 12.23 -12.72 -12.71
CA ASN A 205 13.24 -13.77 -12.84
C ASN A 205 14.63 -13.15 -13.09
N GLN A 206 15.71 -13.87 -12.72
CA GLN A 206 17.09 -13.35 -12.83
C GLN A 206 17.48 -12.88 -14.24
N ASN A 207 16.90 -13.49 -15.27
CA ASN A 207 17.14 -13.15 -16.68
C ASN A 207 15.87 -12.61 -17.36
N ALA A 208 15.01 -11.91 -16.62
CA ALA A 208 13.72 -11.45 -17.12
C ALA A 208 13.85 -10.59 -18.40
N HIS A 209 13.22 -11.05 -19.47
CA HIS A 209 13.03 -10.28 -20.69
C HIS A 209 11.81 -9.38 -20.56
N SER A 210 10.67 -9.97 -20.18
CA SER A 210 9.42 -9.26 -19.95
C SER A 210 8.41 -10.10 -19.18
N PHE A 211 7.48 -9.43 -18.52
CA PHE A 211 6.25 -10.05 -18.03
C PHE A 211 5.06 -9.16 -18.37
N CYS A 212 3.85 -9.68 -18.25
CA CYS A 212 2.64 -8.88 -18.44
C CYS A 212 1.58 -9.17 -17.38
N ILE A 213 0.79 -8.14 -17.11
CA ILE A 213 -0.40 -8.18 -16.28
C ILE A 213 -1.54 -7.68 -17.14
N ASN A 214 -2.57 -8.51 -17.30
CA ASN A 214 -3.74 -8.22 -18.12
C ASN A 214 -4.99 -8.19 -17.24
N LEU A 215 -5.77 -7.12 -17.38
CA LEU A 215 -7.16 -7.08 -16.96
C LEU A 215 -8.02 -7.37 -18.18
N ARG A 216 -8.68 -8.54 -18.18
CA ARG A 216 -9.54 -8.96 -19.28
C ARG A 216 -11.01 -8.83 -18.92
N ASP A 217 -11.83 -8.70 -19.95
CA ASP A 217 -13.27 -8.75 -19.80
C ASP A 217 -13.77 -10.13 -19.36
N VAL A 218 -15.06 -10.26 -19.06
CA VAL A 218 -15.70 -11.52 -18.66
C VAL A 218 -15.63 -12.57 -19.79
N SER A 219 -15.66 -12.14 -21.06
CA SER A 219 -15.52 -13.06 -22.19
C SER A 219 -14.10 -13.63 -22.30
N GLY A 220 -13.10 -12.87 -21.86
CA GLY A 220 -11.69 -13.16 -22.03
C GLY A 220 -11.14 -12.71 -23.39
N SER A 221 -11.99 -12.29 -24.32
CA SER A 221 -11.58 -11.89 -25.68
C SER A 221 -10.86 -10.54 -25.70
N ASN A 222 -11.22 -9.63 -24.78
CA ASN A 222 -10.64 -8.29 -24.74
C ASN A 222 -9.65 -8.15 -23.57
N ILE A 223 -8.54 -7.45 -23.79
CA ILE A 223 -7.65 -6.95 -22.73
C ILE A 223 -7.95 -5.47 -22.53
N VAL A 224 -8.67 -5.16 -21.45
CA VAL A 224 -9.05 -3.79 -21.09
C VAL A 224 -7.83 -2.99 -20.67
N LEU A 225 -6.93 -3.59 -19.89
CA LEU A 225 -5.64 -3.01 -19.52
C LEU A 225 -4.55 -4.07 -19.67
N HIS A 226 -3.58 -3.80 -20.54
CA HIS A 226 -2.35 -4.54 -20.69
C HIS A 226 -1.22 -3.73 -20.09
N LEU A 227 -0.53 -4.28 -19.10
CA LEU A 227 0.68 -3.74 -18.51
C LEU A 227 1.83 -4.67 -18.85
N ASN A 228 2.84 -4.20 -19.58
CA ASN A 228 3.97 -5.03 -20.02
C ASN A 228 5.32 -4.35 -19.76
N PRO A 229 5.91 -4.57 -18.58
CA PRO A 229 7.32 -4.27 -18.34
C PRO A 229 8.21 -5.14 -19.22
N ARG A 230 8.91 -4.51 -20.17
CA ARG A 230 9.95 -5.12 -21.00
C ARG A 230 11.29 -4.88 -20.32
N VAL A 231 11.55 -5.65 -19.25
CA VAL A 231 12.69 -5.48 -18.33
C VAL A 231 14.01 -5.32 -19.07
N LYS A 232 14.32 -6.19 -20.03
CA LYS A 232 15.56 -6.12 -20.82
C LYS A 232 15.69 -4.85 -21.67
N LYS A 233 14.57 -4.26 -22.10
CA LYS A 233 14.54 -3.02 -22.90
C LYS A 233 14.39 -1.75 -22.05
N GLY A 234 14.10 -1.86 -20.75
CA GLY A 234 13.84 -0.72 -19.87
C GLY A 234 12.60 0.10 -20.25
N VAL A 235 11.60 -0.54 -20.87
CA VAL A 235 10.37 0.13 -21.33
C VAL A 235 9.15 -0.51 -20.67
N PHE A 236 8.24 0.32 -20.14
CA PHE A 236 6.97 -0.13 -19.59
C PHE A 236 5.83 0.22 -20.55
N VAL A 237 5.39 -0.76 -21.34
CA VAL A 237 4.29 -0.59 -22.30
C VAL A 237 2.95 -0.75 -21.62
N ARG A 238 2.01 0.15 -21.94
CA ARG A 238 0.58 0.00 -21.62
C ARG A 238 -0.26 0.06 -22.87
N ASN A 239 -1.30 -0.77 -22.94
CA ASN A 239 -2.22 -0.77 -24.07
C ASN A 239 -3.57 -1.42 -23.71
N SER A 240 -4.49 -1.45 -24.66
CA SER A 240 -5.69 -2.30 -24.64
C SER A 240 -5.74 -3.10 -25.94
N PHE A 241 -6.19 -4.35 -25.84
CA PHE A 241 -6.51 -5.20 -26.99
C PHE A 241 -8.03 -5.33 -27.06
N LEU A 242 -8.65 -4.64 -28.00
CA LEU A 242 -10.10 -4.51 -28.11
C LEU A 242 -10.52 -4.88 -29.53
N SER A 243 -11.59 -5.67 -29.68
CA SER A 243 -12.08 -6.08 -31.01
C SER A 243 -10.97 -6.68 -31.89
N GLU A 244 -10.19 -7.59 -31.29
CA GLU A 244 -9.10 -8.32 -31.95
C GLU A 244 -7.92 -7.47 -32.43
N CYS A 245 -7.81 -6.20 -32.01
CA CYS A 245 -6.68 -5.34 -32.36
C CYS A 245 -6.07 -4.63 -31.15
N TRP A 246 -4.76 -4.40 -31.22
CA TRP A 246 -4.06 -3.55 -30.27
C TRP A 246 -4.31 -2.08 -30.58
N GLY A 247 -4.61 -1.29 -29.56
CA GLY A 247 -4.64 0.16 -29.68
C GLY A 247 -3.24 0.79 -29.74
N PRO A 248 -3.14 2.12 -29.63
CA PRO A 248 -1.84 2.80 -29.52
C PRO A 248 -1.14 2.43 -28.20
N GLU A 249 0.15 2.09 -28.27
CA GLU A 249 0.99 1.89 -27.08
C GLU A 249 1.23 3.23 -26.35
N GLU A 250 1.24 3.18 -25.03
CA GLU A 250 1.75 4.26 -24.20
C GLU A 250 3.00 3.80 -23.47
N THR A 251 4.10 4.54 -23.60
CA THR A 251 5.42 4.16 -23.06
C THR A 251 6.11 5.26 -22.26
N ASN A 252 5.54 6.47 -22.24
CA ASN A 252 6.11 7.60 -21.51
C ASN A 252 6.14 7.29 -20.00
N LEU A 253 7.32 7.46 -19.39
CA LEU A 253 7.62 7.14 -18.00
C LEU A 253 8.83 7.95 -17.54
N GLY A 254 8.82 8.43 -16.28
CA GLY A 254 9.96 9.15 -15.71
C GLY A 254 11.17 8.26 -15.42
N SER A 255 10.95 7.07 -14.87
CA SER A 255 11.98 6.07 -14.60
C SER A 255 11.40 4.65 -14.66
N PHE A 256 12.16 3.69 -15.17
CA PHE A 256 11.71 2.29 -15.27
C PHE A 256 11.81 1.57 -13.91
N PRO A 257 10.71 1.04 -13.34
CA PRO A 257 10.68 0.64 -11.93
C PRO A 257 11.00 -0.85 -11.69
N PHE A 258 11.48 -1.58 -12.70
CA PHE A 258 11.81 -3.00 -12.58
C PHE A 258 13.27 -3.28 -12.92
N ALA A 259 13.85 -4.25 -12.24
CA ALA A 259 15.15 -4.84 -12.56
C ALA A 259 15.02 -6.37 -12.50
N ALA A 260 15.90 -7.10 -13.17
CA ALA A 260 15.87 -8.56 -13.20
C ALA A 260 16.34 -9.15 -11.85
N GLY A 261 15.64 -10.17 -11.36
CA GLY A 261 15.91 -10.78 -10.05
C GLY A 261 15.37 -9.98 -8.86
N GLU A 262 14.74 -8.83 -9.07
CA GLU A 262 14.34 -7.91 -7.99
C GLU A 262 12.86 -8.06 -7.62
N TYR A 263 12.59 -7.81 -6.34
CA TYR A 263 11.24 -7.75 -5.80
C TYR A 263 10.48 -6.54 -6.35
N PHE A 264 9.16 -6.70 -6.50
CA PHE A 264 8.25 -5.58 -6.68
C PHE A 264 6.91 -5.77 -5.97
N GLU A 265 6.32 -4.65 -5.55
CA GLU A 265 4.90 -4.49 -5.24
C GLU A 265 4.30 -3.57 -6.30
N MET A 266 3.38 -4.07 -7.12
CA MET A 266 2.58 -3.27 -8.03
C MET A 266 1.17 -3.10 -7.48
N ILE A 267 0.66 -1.87 -7.56
CA ILE A 267 -0.74 -1.57 -7.27
C ILE A 267 -1.39 -0.98 -8.51
N VAL A 268 -2.51 -1.57 -8.91
CA VAL A 268 -3.42 -1.05 -9.93
C VAL A 268 -4.68 -0.56 -9.23
N LEU A 269 -4.78 0.74 -8.99
CA LEU A 269 -5.96 1.39 -8.41
C LEU A 269 -6.91 1.80 -9.54
N CYS A 270 -8.16 1.38 -9.42
CA CYS A 270 -9.20 1.75 -10.37
C CYS A 270 -9.92 3.01 -9.88
N ASN A 271 -9.81 4.12 -10.63
CA ASN A 271 -10.59 5.33 -10.39
C ASN A 271 -11.74 5.45 -11.39
N GLN A 272 -12.54 6.52 -11.30
CA GLN A 272 -13.67 6.76 -12.20
C GLN A 272 -13.25 6.95 -13.67
N GLN A 273 -12.08 7.52 -13.94
CA GLN A 273 -11.66 7.91 -15.31
C GLN A 273 -10.38 7.21 -15.81
N HIS A 274 -9.59 6.65 -14.91
CA HIS A 274 -8.29 6.05 -15.23
C HIS A 274 -7.93 4.95 -14.23
N PHE A 275 -7.00 4.10 -14.62
CA PHE A 275 -6.21 3.29 -13.68
C PHE A 275 -5.00 4.10 -13.23
N LYS A 276 -4.71 4.08 -11.93
CA LYS A 276 -3.43 4.56 -11.40
C LYS A 276 -2.54 3.36 -11.12
N VAL A 277 -1.33 3.38 -11.65
CA VAL A 277 -0.35 2.32 -11.41
C VAL A 277 0.79 2.87 -10.56
N ALA A 278 1.06 2.19 -9.45
CA ALA A 278 2.22 2.43 -8.60
C ALA A 278 3.07 1.16 -8.52
N VAL A 279 4.38 1.32 -8.43
CA VAL A 279 5.32 0.23 -8.24
C VAL A 279 6.27 0.62 -7.11
N ASN A 280 6.38 -0.24 -6.10
CA ASN A 280 7.26 -0.04 -4.94
C ASN A 280 7.00 1.28 -4.23
N GLY A 281 5.72 1.61 -3.98
CA GLY A 281 5.31 2.88 -3.38
C GLY A 281 5.09 4.00 -4.38
N LEU A 282 5.98 4.09 -5.37
CA LEU A 282 6.05 5.23 -6.28
C LEU A 282 5.00 5.14 -7.38
N HIS A 283 4.22 6.21 -7.52
CA HIS A 283 3.35 6.39 -8.67
C HIS A 283 4.14 6.39 -9.98
N GLN A 284 3.67 5.63 -10.97
CA GLN A 284 4.33 5.49 -12.28
C GLN A 284 3.58 6.25 -13.37
N PHE A 285 2.27 6.01 -13.49
CA PHE A 285 1.43 6.65 -14.51
C PHE A 285 -0.06 6.45 -14.22
N ASP A 286 -0.85 7.32 -14.86
CA ASP A 286 -2.28 7.15 -15.05
C ASP A 286 -2.54 6.58 -16.46
N TYR A 287 -3.44 5.61 -16.56
CA TYR A 287 -3.91 5.04 -17.82
C TYR A 287 -5.41 5.31 -17.97
N LYS A 288 -5.79 6.20 -18.90
CA LYS A 288 -7.19 6.57 -19.11
C LYS A 288 -8.01 5.37 -19.58
N HIS A 289 -9.21 5.21 -19.02
CA HIS A 289 -10.10 4.11 -19.39
C HIS A 289 -10.45 4.19 -20.88
N ARG A 290 -10.07 3.16 -21.64
CA ARG A 290 -10.53 2.95 -23.02
C ARG A 290 -11.87 2.20 -23.08
N VAL A 291 -12.16 1.40 -22.04
CA VAL A 291 -13.46 0.78 -21.78
C VAL A 291 -14.02 1.38 -20.50
N GLN A 292 -15.19 2.03 -20.58
CA GLN A 292 -15.79 2.73 -19.45
C GLN A 292 -16.52 1.79 -18.47
N ASP A 293 -17.05 0.67 -18.98
CA ASP A 293 -17.71 -0.32 -18.15
C ASP A 293 -16.69 -1.19 -17.40
N LEU A 294 -16.29 -0.74 -16.21
CA LEU A 294 -15.36 -1.46 -15.35
C LEU A 294 -15.92 -2.77 -14.79
N SER A 295 -17.25 -2.91 -14.76
CA SER A 295 -17.91 -4.14 -14.30
C SER A 295 -17.70 -5.28 -15.29
N SER A 296 -17.39 -4.96 -16.55
CA SER A 296 -17.04 -5.94 -17.58
C SER A 296 -15.70 -6.64 -17.34
N ILE A 297 -14.82 -6.11 -16.48
CA ILE A 297 -13.48 -6.69 -16.24
C ILE A 297 -13.58 -7.90 -15.33
N GLY A 298 -13.58 -9.11 -15.88
CA GLY A 298 -13.83 -10.35 -15.13
C GLY A 298 -12.58 -11.13 -14.72
N HIS A 299 -11.41 -10.83 -15.27
CA HIS A 299 -10.22 -11.67 -15.09
C HIS A 299 -8.94 -10.86 -14.92
N LEU A 300 -8.07 -11.33 -14.02
CA LEU A 300 -6.68 -10.93 -13.92
C LEU A 300 -5.80 -12.07 -14.44
N GLU A 301 -4.94 -11.78 -15.40
CA GLU A 301 -3.92 -12.71 -15.90
C GLU A 301 -2.53 -12.13 -15.72
N ILE A 302 -1.58 -12.97 -15.30
CA ILE A 302 -0.17 -12.59 -15.15
C ILE A 302 0.69 -13.66 -15.81
N GLN A 303 1.59 -13.26 -16.71
CA GLN A 303 2.38 -14.16 -17.54
C GLN A 303 3.80 -13.62 -17.75
N GLY A 304 4.72 -14.48 -18.17
CA GLY A 304 6.10 -14.13 -18.50
C GLY A 304 7.08 -14.30 -17.33
N ASP A 305 8.16 -13.53 -17.34
CA ASP A 305 9.35 -13.78 -16.51
C ASP A 305 9.25 -13.26 -15.08
N VAL A 306 8.27 -13.77 -14.33
CA VAL A 306 7.97 -13.36 -12.95
C VAL A 306 7.57 -14.55 -12.08
N SER A 307 7.97 -14.49 -10.81
CA SER A 307 7.47 -15.35 -9.73
C SER A 307 6.55 -14.55 -8.82
N LEU A 308 5.33 -15.03 -8.57
CA LEU A 308 4.35 -14.33 -7.75
C LEU A 308 4.49 -14.70 -6.27
N LEU A 309 4.39 -13.70 -5.40
CA LEU A 309 4.46 -13.82 -3.95
C LEU A 309 3.10 -13.57 -3.29
N ASP A 310 2.31 -12.64 -3.84
CA ASP A 310 0.95 -12.38 -3.39
C ASP A 310 0.15 -11.72 -4.52
N VAL A 311 -1.14 -12.07 -4.62
CA VAL A 311 -2.08 -11.40 -5.52
C VAL A 311 -3.40 -11.26 -4.77
N ARG A 312 -3.84 -10.02 -4.58
CA ARG A 312 -5.06 -9.73 -3.85
C ARG A 312 -5.82 -8.56 -4.44
N THR A 313 -7.14 -8.68 -4.43
CA THR A 313 -8.04 -7.57 -4.75
C THR A 313 -8.52 -6.95 -3.46
N LEU A 314 -8.26 -5.66 -3.30
CA LEU A 314 -8.76 -4.86 -2.19
C LEU A 314 -10.06 -4.19 -2.61
N GLY A 315 -11.10 -4.39 -1.81
CA GLY A 315 -12.38 -3.72 -1.98
C GLY A 315 -12.25 -2.21 -1.78
N ASP A 316 -13.26 -1.48 -2.24
CA ASP A 316 -13.43 -0.06 -1.94
C ASP A 316 -13.47 0.13 -0.41
N PRO A 317 -12.46 0.83 0.18
CA PRO A 317 -12.40 1.05 1.62
C PRO A 317 -13.64 1.77 2.16
N LEU A 318 -14.34 2.52 1.29
CA LEU A 318 -15.42 3.43 1.67
C LEU A 318 -16.81 2.76 1.83
N LYS A 319 -17.00 1.50 1.41
CA LYS A 319 -18.34 0.86 1.43
C LYS A 319 -18.60 -0.12 2.58
N ARG A 320 -17.60 -0.44 3.43
CA ARG A 320 -17.80 -1.46 4.49
C ARG A 320 -18.53 -0.96 5.75
N LEU A 321 -19.01 0.30 5.80
CA LEU A 321 -19.63 0.88 7.01
C LEU A 321 -21.02 1.50 6.79
N THR A 322 -21.81 0.92 5.88
CA THR A 322 -23.24 1.27 5.75
C THR A 322 -24.16 0.05 5.81
N ALA A 323 -23.78 -0.98 6.57
CA ALA A 323 -24.65 -2.10 6.90
C ALA A 323 -24.55 -2.45 8.39
#